data_AF-A0A960HPK0-F1
#
_entry.id   AF-A0A960HPK0-F1
#
_cell.length_a   1.000
_cell.length_b   1.000
_cell.length_c   1.000
_cell.angle_alpha   90.00
_cell.angle_beta   90.00
_cell.angle_gamma   90.00
#
_symmetry.space_group_name_H-M   'P 1'
#
loop_
_entity.id
_entity.type
_entity.pdbx_description
1 polymer ?
#
loop_
_entity_poly.entity_id
_entity_poly.type
_entity_poly.pdbx_seq_one_letter_code
_entity_poly.pdbx_strand_id
1 'polypeptide(L)'
;QPILAGDQDYGAVVVVTGGLPLDADQLLAVERAATAIAVRLAHASAVAAEQERFATTSLEELIAGHAGDTADITERALSFGWDLSRSRAVLLASIDPPIDPNTLQSALATIAASARATLGRDAIVWTRSTTIAALVAPATGESIERRRIAEALRHDLDERIRTVTISIGVGGCVDDPRELPRSYVEASRAVDVGRWAKGRHVTEVFDELGLERLLASTPADDLAGFVQQTIGALVEYDHLHRSDLVATLGVWLETRNMAEASRVVHVHYNTFKNRLDRIESILGPIVTDPARTLECEVAIYISRHYDGPWTTPDTV
;
A
#
# COMPACT_ATOMS: atom_id res chain seq x y z
N GLN A 1 12.55 7.27 -44.70
CA GLN A 1 13.14 8.51 -44.14
C GLN A 1 12.77 8.58 -42.67
N PRO A 2 13.73 8.58 -41.72
CA PRO A 2 13.42 8.66 -40.29
C PRO A 2 12.81 10.03 -39.92
N ILE A 3 11.99 10.05 -38.88
CA ILE A 3 11.33 11.23 -38.34
C ILE A 3 12.01 11.55 -37.00
N LEU A 4 13.01 12.42 -37.03
CA LEU A 4 13.82 12.76 -35.87
C LEU A 4 13.59 14.22 -35.47
N ALA A 5 13.42 14.48 -34.17
CA ALA A 5 13.52 15.83 -33.61
C ALA A 5 14.50 15.81 -32.42
N GLY A 6 15.71 16.35 -32.63
CA GLY A 6 16.82 16.16 -31.70
C GLY A 6 17.20 14.67 -31.60
N ASP A 7 17.28 14.15 -30.38
CA ASP A 7 17.62 12.75 -30.08
C ASP A 7 16.40 11.82 -30.02
N GLN A 8 15.18 12.33 -30.21
CA GLN A 8 13.97 11.51 -30.20
C GLN A 8 13.60 11.00 -31.59
N ASP A 9 13.36 9.68 -31.66
CA ASP A 9 12.86 8.98 -32.83
C ASP A 9 11.34 8.82 -32.76
N TYR A 10 10.63 9.40 -33.71
CA TYR A 10 9.17 9.33 -33.85
C TYR A 10 8.72 8.33 -34.93
N GLY A 11 9.66 7.52 -35.46
CA GLY A 11 9.42 6.52 -36.48
C GLY A 11 9.96 6.93 -37.85
N ALA A 12 9.30 6.48 -38.91
CA ALA A 12 9.77 6.72 -40.28
C ALA A 12 8.63 7.02 -41.26
N VAL A 13 8.90 7.92 -42.20
CA VAL A 13 8.11 8.07 -43.42
C VAL A 13 8.51 6.96 -44.37
N VAL A 14 7.52 6.11 -44.70
CA VAL A 14 7.63 5.04 -45.69
C VAL A 14 6.87 5.46 -46.94
N VAL A 15 7.57 5.50 -48.07
CA VAL A 15 6.99 5.83 -49.37
C VAL A 15 6.97 4.57 -50.22
N VAL A 16 5.78 4.17 -50.67
CA VAL A 16 5.60 3.01 -51.54
C VAL A 16 5.61 3.48 -53.00
N THR A 17 6.53 2.97 -53.81
CA THR A 17 6.61 3.30 -55.24
C THR A 17 6.15 2.14 -56.12
N GLY A 18 5.56 2.43 -57.27
CA GLY A 18 5.09 1.42 -58.24
C GLY A 18 6.19 0.74 -59.07
N GLY A 19 7.42 0.67 -58.55
CA GLY A 19 8.58 0.05 -59.22
C GLY A 19 9.59 1.01 -59.87
N LEU A 20 9.32 2.32 -59.88
CA LEU A 20 10.29 3.35 -60.28
C LEU A 20 11.02 3.91 -59.05
N PRO A 21 12.35 4.17 -59.12
CA PRO A 21 13.08 4.85 -58.06
C PRO A 21 12.63 6.32 -57.98
N LEU A 22 12.71 6.90 -56.77
CA LEU A 22 12.45 8.32 -56.57
C LEU A 22 13.56 9.16 -57.20
N ASP A 23 13.19 10.26 -57.85
CA ASP A 23 14.16 11.25 -58.32
C ASP A 23 14.67 12.15 -57.17
N ALA A 24 15.63 13.02 -57.47
CA ALA A 24 16.27 13.88 -56.46
C ALA A 24 15.27 14.86 -55.80
N ASP A 25 14.31 15.38 -56.57
CA ASP A 25 13.31 16.33 -56.07
C ASP A 25 12.30 15.62 -55.16
N GLN A 26 11.90 14.40 -55.52
CA GLN A 26 11.05 13.54 -54.71
C GLN A 26 11.73 13.11 -53.41
N LEU A 27 13.02 12.75 -53.45
CA LEU A 27 13.78 12.45 -52.25
C LEU A 27 13.87 13.66 -51.31
N LEU A 28 14.17 14.84 -51.85
CA LEU A 28 14.20 16.09 -51.09
C LEU A 28 12.82 16.45 -50.51
N ALA A 29 11.74 16.19 -51.25
CA ALA A 29 10.38 16.39 -50.77
C ALA A 29 10.05 15.46 -49.59
N VAL A 30 10.47 14.19 -49.65
CA VAL A 30 10.29 13.22 -48.56
C VAL A 30 11.10 13.61 -47.34
N GLU A 31 12.33 14.10 -47.51
CA GLU A 31 13.15 14.62 -46.42
C GLU A 31 12.49 15.82 -45.74
N ARG A 32 12.06 16.82 -46.51
CA ARG A 32 11.35 18.00 -45.99
C ARG A 32 10.05 17.63 -45.29
N ALA A 33 9.30 16.67 -45.83
CA ALA A 33 8.09 16.16 -45.21
C ALA A 33 8.39 15.47 -43.87
N ALA A 34 9.43 14.63 -43.81
CA ALA A 34 9.84 13.96 -42.57
C ALA A 34 10.23 14.98 -41.49
N THR A 35 10.99 16.03 -41.83
CA THR A 35 11.32 17.12 -40.89
C THR A 35 10.07 17.87 -40.41
N ALA A 36 9.15 18.22 -41.32
CA ALA A 36 7.92 18.91 -40.94
C ALA A 36 7.02 18.04 -40.03
N ILE A 37 6.95 16.74 -40.29
CA ILE A 37 6.24 15.78 -39.43
C ILE A 37 6.91 15.68 -38.07
N ALA A 38 8.25 15.61 -38.01
CA ALA A 38 9.00 15.55 -36.77
C ALA A 38 8.71 16.74 -35.85
N VAL A 39 8.72 17.97 -36.40
CA VAL A 39 8.38 19.18 -35.64
C VAL A 39 6.96 19.12 -35.07
N ARG A 40 5.99 18.66 -35.85
CA ARG A 40 4.59 18.53 -35.39
C ARG A 40 4.42 17.47 -34.31
N LEU A 41 5.06 16.32 -34.46
CA LEU A 41 5.00 15.23 -33.47
C LEU A 41 5.72 15.62 -32.18
N ALA A 42 6.87 16.29 -32.27
CA ALA A 42 7.57 16.83 -31.11
C ALA A 42 6.70 17.87 -30.38
N HIS A 43 6.08 18.80 -31.11
CA HIS A 43 5.15 19.76 -30.52
C HIS A 43 3.95 19.08 -29.87
N ALA A 44 3.31 18.13 -30.55
CA ALA A 44 2.16 17.40 -30.00
C ALA A 44 2.54 16.60 -28.74
N SER A 45 3.71 15.97 -28.73
CA SER A 45 4.22 15.21 -27.57
C SER A 45 4.58 16.13 -26.41
N ALA A 46 5.16 17.30 -26.68
CA ALA A 46 5.44 18.30 -25.65
C ALA A 46 4.15 18.85 -25.02
N VAL A 47 3.13 19.16 -25.84
CA VAL A 47 1.81 19.58 -25.36
C VAL A 47 1.16 18.47 -24.52
N ALA A 48 1.18 17.22 -24.98
CA ALA A 48 0.62 16.09 -24.25
C ALA A 48 1.33 15.85 -22.91
N ALA A 49 2.67 15.91 -22.89
CA ALA A 49 3.45 15.77 -21.67
C ALA A 49 3.16 16.90 -20.66
N GLU A 50 2.94 18.13 -21.14
CA GLU A 50 2.57 19.24 -20.27
C GLU A 50 1.14 19.08 -19.71
N GLN A 51 0.20 18.58 -20.52
CA GLN A 51 -1.14 18.25 -20.05
C GLN A 51 -1.12 17.13 -19.00
N GLU A 52 -0.32 16.08 -19.20
CA GLU A 52 -0.15 14.98 -18.24
C GLU A 52 0.49 15.48 -16.93
N ARG A 53 1.48 16.37 -17.02
CA ARG A 53 2.06 17.03 -15.84
C ARG A 53 1.03 17.86 -15.10
N PHE A 54 0.28 18.70 -15.80
CA PHE A 54 -0.74 19.55 -15.20
C PHE A 54 -1.86 18.73 -14.55
N ALA A 55 -2.26 17.62 -15.18
CA ALA A 55 -3.16 16.63 -14.61
C ALA A 55 -2.59 16.01 -13.33
N THR A 56 -1.33 15.57 -13.36
CA THR A 56 -0.66 14.99 -12.20
C THR A 56 -0.55 15.99 -11.05
N THR A 57 -0.16 17.24 -11.33
CA THR A 57 -0.13 18.31 -10.33
C THR A 57 -1.51 18.56 -9.73
N SER A 58 -2.56 18.57 -10.55
CA SER A 58 -3.94 18.73 -10.06
C SER A 58 -4.38 17.57 -9.16
N LEU A 59 -3.97 16.33 -9.47
CA LEU A 59 -4.24 15.17 -8.61
C LEU A 59 -3.47 15.27 -7.28
N GLU A 60 -2.21 15.69 -7.31
CA GLU A 60 -1.42 15.92 -6.09
C GLU A 60 -2.02 17.02 -5.21
N GLU A 61 -2.46 18.14 -5.80
CA GLU A 61 -3.19 19.20 -5.08
C GLU A 61 -4.49 18.66 -4.45
N LEU A 62 -5.21 17.80 -5.17
CA LEU A 62 -6.47 17.20 -4.73
C LEU A 62 -6.26 16.29 -3.53
N ILE A 63 -5.28 15.37 -3.57
CA ILE A 63 -4.99 14.49 -2.42
C ILE A 63 -4.26 15.20 -1.28
N ALA A 64 -3.61 16.34 -1.55
CA ALA A 64 -3.00 17.16 -0.51
C ALA A 64 -4.00 18.11 0.17
N GLY A 65 -5.21 18.28 -0.39
CA GLY A 65 -6.26 19.16 0.16
C GLY A 65 -6.11 20.63 -0.22
N HIS A 66 -5.36 20.92 -1.28
CA HIS A 66 -5.07 22.27 -1.77
C HIS A 66 -5.79 22.61 -3.08
N ALA A 67 -6.72 21.77 -3.55
CA ALA A 67 -7.36 21.92 -4.86
C ALA A 67 -8.48 22.98 -4.94
N GLY A 68 -8.70 23.76 -3.87
CA GLY A 68 -9.72 24.82 -3.84
C GLY A 68 -11.10 24.31 -3.42
N ASP A 69 -12.15 24.96 -3.94
CA ASP A 69 -13.53 24.58 -3.65
C ASP A 69 -14.04 23.46 -4.58
N THR A 70 -15.23 22.93 -4.30
CA THR A 70 -15.81 21.81 -5.07
C THR A 70 -16.08 22.17 -6.54
N ALA A 71 -16.43 23.42 -6.83
CA ALA A 71 -16.75 23.85 -8.19
C ALA A 71 -15.48 23.85 -9.05
N ASP A 72 -14.40 24.42 -8.51
CA ASP A 72 -13.08 24.45 -9.15
C ASP A 72 -12.55 23.03 -9.40
N ILE A 73 -12.68 22.14 -8.41
CA ILE A 73 -12.27 20.73 -8.53
C ILE A 73 -13.05 20.03 -9.64
N THR A 74 -14.38 20.24 -9.69
CA THR A 74 -15.26 19.56 -10.65
C THR A 74 -15.01 20.05 -12.09
N GLU A 75 -14.90 21.36 -12.29
CA GLU A 75 -14.60 21.94 -13.61
C GLU A 75 -13.25 21.42 -14.13
N ARG A 76 -12.23 21.44 -13.28
CA ARG A 76 -10.90 20.96 -13.63
C ARG A 76 -10.90 19.46 -13.93
N ALA A 77 -11.57 18.65 -13.12
CA ALA A 77 -11.70 17.21 -13.34
C ALA A 77 -12.36 16.90 -14.70
N LEU A 78 -13.46 17.59 -15.03
CA LEU A 78 -14.14 17.43 -16.32
C LEU A 78 -13.25 17.81 -17.51
N SER A 79 -12.37 18.81 -17.36
CA SER A 79 -11.41 19.18 -18.41
C SER A 79 -10.41 18.06 -18.75
N PHE A 80 -10.15 17.15 -17.80
CA PHE A 80 -9.32 15.97 -17.98
C PHE A 80 -10.14 14.69 -18.28
N GLY A 81 -11.47 14.80 -18.35
CA GLY A 81 -12.37 13.66 -18.54
C GLY A 81 -12.59 12.80 -17.29
N TRP A 82 -12.33 13.35 -16.10
CA TRP A 82 -12.51 12.66 -14.82
C TRP A 82 -13.92 12.90 -14.27
N ASP A 83 -14.67 11.82 -14.05
CA ASP A 83 -15.97 11.87 -13.38
C ASP A 83 -15.80 11.74 -11.85
N LEU A 84 -15.69 12.86 -11.15
CA LEU A 84 -15.59 12.88 -9.68
C LEU A 84 -16.95 13.01 -8.97
N SER A 85 -18.07 12.87 -9.70
CA SER A 85 -19.42 12.92 -9.12
C SER A 85 -19.84 11.62 -8.43
N ARG A 86 -19.11 10.54 -8.71
CA ARG A 86 -19.30 9.23 -8.10
C ARG A 86 -18.44 9.07 -6.86
N SER A 87 -18.84 8.16 -5.98
CA SER A 87 -18.03 7.75 -4.86
C SER A 87 -16.66 7.24 -5.32
N ARG A 88 -15.59 7.77 -4.73
CA ARG A 88 -14.20 7.43 -5.04
C ARG A 88 -13.50 6.86 -3.82
N ALA A 89 -12.43 6.11 -4.02
CA ALA A 89 -11.46 5.78 -2.98
C ALA A 89 -10.05 5.87 -3.55
N VAL A 90 -9.09 6.21 -2.69
CA VAL A 90 -7.67 6.21 -3.07
C VAL A 90 -7.10 4.82 -2.85
N LEU A 91 -6.45 4.28 -3.88
CA LEU A 91 -5.63 3.09 -3.82
C LEU A 91 -4.17 3.49 -4.05
N LEU A 92 -3.27 2.99 -3.21
CA LEU A 92 -1.83 3.17 -3.36
C LEU A 92 -1.17 1.80 -3.55
N ALA A 93 -0.40 1.64 -4.62
CA ALA A 93 0.50 0.51 -4.83
C ALA A 93 1.94 1.00 -4.67
N SER A 94 2.54 0.70 -3.52
CA SER A 94 3.83 1.22 -3.10
C SER A 94 4.91 0.14 -3.18
N ILE A 95 6.05 0.45 -3.80
CA ILE A 95 7.19 -0.46 -3.84
C ILE A 95 7.79 -0.53 -2.42
N ASP A 96 7.96 -1.73 -1.91
CA ASP A 96 8.54 -1.96 -0.59
C ASP A 96 10.06 -1.74 -0.62
N PRO A 97 10.64 -1.03 0.37
CA PRO A 97 12.09 -0.89 0.47
C PRO A 97 12.75 -2.25 0.75
N PRO A 98 14.04 -2.47 0.41
CA PRO A 98 14.93 -1.52 -0.26
C PRO A 98 14.60 -1.40 -1.76
N ILE A 99 14.65 -0.17 -2.28
CA ILE A 99 14.35 0.15 -3.67
C ILE A 99 15.67 0.25 -4.44
N ASP A 100 15.86 -0.56 -5.48
CA ASP A 100 16.96 -0.40 -6.43
C ASP A 100 16.61 0.69 -7.46
N PRO A 101 17.34 1.81 -7.51
CA PRO A 101 17.09 2.89 -8.46
C PRO A 101 17.10 2.44 -9.93
N ASN A 102 17.86 1.39 -10.26
CA ASN A 102 17.96 0.89 -11.64
C ASN A 102 16.69 0.17 -12.10
N THR A 103 15.91 -0.41 -11.18
CA THR A 103 14.67 -1.13 -11.49
C THR A 103 13.41 -0.32 -11.19
N LEU A 104 13.54 0.79 -10.46
CA LEU A 104 12.42 1.62 -10.03
C LEU A 104 11.54 2.11 -11.20
N GLN A 105 12.16 2.67 -12.26
CA GLN A 105 11.40 3.24 -13.37
C GLN A 105 10.63 2.18 -14.16
N SER A 106 11.25 1.02 -14.43
CA SER A 106 10.59 -0.09 -15.13
C SER A 106 9.51 -0.74 -14.28
N ALA A 107 9.74 -0.86 -12.96
CA ALA A 107 8.73 -1.33 -12.01
C ALA A 107 7.52 -0.39 -11.99
N LEU A 108 7.71 0.92 -11.80
CA LEU A 108 6.61 1.90 -11.79
C LEU A 108 5.83 1.91 -13.12
N ALA A 109 6.52 1.83 -14.25
CA ALA A 109 5.85 1.75 -15.55
C ALA A 109 4.97 0.48 -15.66
N THR A 110 5.47 -0.65 -15.17
CA THR A 110 4.72 -1.92 -15.16
C THR A 110 3.52 -1.85 -14.20
N ILE A 111 3.72 -1.32 -12.98
CA ILE A 111 2.64 -1.15 -12.00
C ILE A 111 1.56 -0.22 -12.54
N ALA A 112 1.94 0.89 -13.17
CA ALA A 112 0.98 1.82 -13.77
C ALA A 112 0.20 1.18 -14.92
N ALA A 113 0.84 0.37 -15.76
CA ALA A 113 0.18 -0.38 -16.84
C ALA A 113 -0.81 -1.41 -16.29
N SER A 114 -0.40 -2.17 -15.27
CA SER A 114 -1.24 -3.13 -14.54
C SER A 114 -2.45 -2.45 -13.88
N ALA A 115 -2.23 -1.34 -13.17
CA ALA A 115 -3.30 -0.58 -12.55
C ALA A 115 -4.33 -0.09 -13.57
N ARG A 116 -3.90 0.46 -14.72
CA ARG A 116 -4.81 0.91 -15.79
C ARG A 116 -5.58 -0.25 -16.44
N ALA A 117 -4.96 -1.41 -16.58
CA ALA A 117 -5.61 -2.59 -17.17
C ALA A 117 -6.65 -3.21 -16.22
N THR A 118 -6.30 -3.33 -14.94
CA THR A 118 -7.08 -4.10 -13.96
C THR A 118 -8.16 -3.27 -13.27
N LEU A 119 -7.91 -2.00 -12.97
CA LEU A 119 -8.85 -1.14 -12.23
C LEU A 119 -9.99 -0.61 -13.12
N GLY A 120 -9.90 -0.79 -14.43
CA GLY A 120 -10.91 -0.40 -15.40
C GLY A 120 -10.86 1.08 -15.82
N ARG A 121 -11.78 1.46 -16.70
CA ARG A 121 -11.79 2.77 -17.38
C ARG A 121 -12.09 3.95 -16.47
N ASP A 122 -12.83 3.73 -15.39
CA ASP A 122 -13.22 4.79 -14.47
C ASP A 122 -12.09 5.13 -13.49
N ALA A 123 -11.05 4.30 -13.41
CA ALA A 123 -9.91 4.54 -12.53
C ALA A 123 -8.96 5.61 -13.10
N ILE A 124 -8.55 6.54 -12.25
CA ILE A 124 -7.60 7.59 -12.61
C ILE A 124 -6.26 7.23 -11.97
N VAL A 125 -5.27 6.85 -12.79
CA VAL A 125 -3.98 6.32 -12.33
C VAL A 125 -2.85 7.29 -12.65
N TRP A 126 -2.05 7.64 -11.64
CA TRP A 126 -0.87 8.48 -11.82
C TRP A 126 0.33 7.95 -11.01
N THR A 127 1.51 8.32 -11.48
CA THR A 127 2.78 7.86 -10.91
C THR A 127 3.34 8.92 -9.97
N ARG A 128 3.82 8.46 -8.81
CA ARG A 128 4.58 9.26 -7.83
C ARG A 128 6.00 8.69 -7.73
N SER A 129 6.85 9.26 -6.87
CA SER A 129 8.28 8.92 -6.80
C SER A 129 8.56 7.42 -6.63
N THR A 130 7.83 6.71 -5.77
CA THR A 130 8.02 5.28 -5.47
C THR A 130 6.72 4.49 -5.39
N THR A 131 5.61 5.11 -5.79
CA THR A 131 4.25 4.59 -5.57
C THR A 131 3.38 4.95 -6.77
N ILE A 132 2.48 4.07 -7.14
CA ILE A 132 1.38 4.35 -8.06
C ILE A 132 0.14 4.66 -7.22
N ALA A 133 -0.48 5.80 -7.50
CA ALA A 133 -1.75 6.19 -6.89
C ALA A 133 -2.87 6.04 -7.91
N ALA A 134 -4.05 5.65 -7.42
CA ALA A 134 -5.24 5.52 -8.24
C ALA A 134 -6.49 6.01 -7.51
N LEU A 135 -7.36 6.75 -8.21
CA LEU A 135 -8.73 6.98 -7.77
C LEU A 135 -9.61 5.89 -8.35
N VAL A 136 -10.01 4.93 -7.54
CA VAL A 136 -10.95 3.87 -7.93
C VAL A 136 -12.38 4.32 -7.67
N ALA A 137 -13.33 3.76 -8.43
CA ALA A 137 -14.76 4.05 -8.29
C ALA A 137 -15.50 2.76 -7.92
N PRO A 138 -15.50 2.36 -6.62
CA PRO A 138 -16.28 1.20 -6.19
C PRO A 138 -17.78 1.47 -6.38
N ALA A 139 -18.55 0.45 -6.75
CA ALA A 139 -19.99 0.55 -6.93
C ALA A 139 -20.74 0.76 -5.60
N THR A 140 -20.12 0.35 -4.49
CA THR A 140 -20.63 0.46 -3.13
C THR A 140 -19.58 1.06 -2.20
N GLY A 141 -20.01 1.65 -1.09
CA GLY A 141 -19.13 2.12 -0.03
C GLY A 141 -18.52 1.01 0.83
N GLU A 142 -18.76 -0.27 0.52
CA GLU A 142 -18.34 -1.40 1.36
C GLU A 142 -16.84 -1.72 1.21
N SER A 143 -16.19 -2.09 2.32
CA SER A 143 -14.77 -2.44 2.32
C SER A 143 -14.47 -3.68 1.46
N ILE A 144 -15.40 -4.64 1.42
CA ILE A 144 -15.26 -5.91 0.68
C ILE A 144 -15.03 -5.65 -0.81
N GLU A 145 -15.73 -4.68 -1.40
CA GLU A 145 -15.55 -4.34 -2.80
C GLU A 145 -14.18 -3.71 -3.05
N ARG A 146 -13.78 -2.76 -2.20
CA ARG A 146 -12.44 -2.15 -2.28
C ARG A 146 -11.33 -3.19 -2.12
N ARG A 147 -11.51 -4.17 -1.23
CA ARG A 147 -10.60 -5.32 -1.09
C ARG A 147 -10.53 -6.12 -2.38
N ARG A 148 -11.67 -6.45 -3.01
CA ARG A 148 -11.68 -7.17 -4.29
C ARG A 148 -10.93 -6.43 -5.39
N ILE A 149 -11.09 -5.10 -5.50
CA ILE A 149 -10.38 -4.27 -6.46
C ILE A 149 -8.86 -4.32 -6.20
N ALA A 150 -8.45 -4.19 -4.94
CA ALA A 150 -7.04 -4.26 -4.56
C ALA A 150 -6.42 -5.64 -4.82
N GLU A 151 -7.15 -6.72 -4.52
CA GLU A 151 -6.69 -8.10 -4.75
C GLU A 151 -6.61 -8.45 -6.25
N ALA A 152 -7.50 -7.89 -7.08
CA ALA A 152 -7.37 -8.03 -8.52
C ALA A 152 -6.06 -7.41 -9.03
N LEU A 153 -5.73 -6.20 -8.55
CA LEU A 153 -4.46 -5.55 -8.88
C LEU A 153 -3.27 -6.34 -8.34
N ARG A 154 -3.32 -6.81 -7.08
CA ARG A 154 -2.32 -7.68 -6.48
C ARG A 154 -2.01 -8.88 -7.38
N HIS A 155 -3.05 -9.59 -7.82
CA HIS A 155 -2.90 -10.78 -8.63
C HIS A 155 -2.19 -10.51 -9.96
N ASP A 156 -2.57 -9.46 -10.69
CA ASP A 156 -1.91 -9.08 -11.96
C ASP A 156 -0.45 -8.61 -11.74
N LEU A 157 -0.16 -7.92 -10.63
CA LEU A 157 1.20 -7.49 -10.29
C LEU A 157 2.10 -8.68 -9.96
N ASP A 158 1.61 -9.65 -9.17
CA ASP A 158 2.37 -10.84 -8.78
C ASP A 158 2.72 -11.73 -10.00
N GLU A 159 1.90 -11.71 -11.05
CA GLU A 159 2.20 -12.39 -12.31
C GLU A 159 3.26 -11.68 -13.16
N ARG A 160 3.27 -10.34 -13.15
CA ARG A 160 4.10 -9.52 -14.05
C ARG A 160 5.42 -9.07 -13.45
N ILE A 161 5.50 -8.94 -12.13
CA ILE A 161 6.63 -8.31 -11.44
C ILE A 161 7.17 -9.27 -10.39
N ARG A 162 8.44 -9.66 -10.54
CA ARG A 162 9.17 -10.46 -9.55
C ARG A 162 10.41 -9.76 -8.99
N THR A 163 10.74 -8.59 -9.54
CA THR A 163 11.97 -7.84 -9.22
C THR A 163 11.82 -6.97 -7.98
N VAL A 164 10.59 -6.62 -7.61
CA VAL A 164 10.29 -5.79 -6.44
C VAL A 164 9.11 -6.39 -5.68
N THR A 165 9.07 -6.13 -4.37
CA THR A 165 7.89 -6.41 -3.54
C THR A 165 7.03 -5.15 -3.49
N ILE A 166 5.72 -5.32 -3.56
CA ILE A 166 4.76 -4.21 -3.61
C ILE A 166 3.79 -4.39 -2.46
N SER A 167 3.40 -3.32 -1.78
CA SER A 167 2.30 -3.30 -0.82
C SER A 167 1.18 -2.39 -1.33
N ILE A 168 -0.07 -2.82 -1.15
CA ILE A 168 -1.26 -2.13 -1.61
C ILE A 168 -2.09 -1.69 -0.41
N GLY A 169 -2.47 -0.42 -0.38
CA GLY A 169 -3.37 0.13 0.63
C GLY A 169 -4.53 0.86 -0.02
N VAL A 170 -5.73 0.71 0.55
CA VAL A 170 -6.94 1.40 0.07
C VAL A 170 -7.59 2.18 1.20
N GLY A 171 -7.90 3.44 0.93
CA GLY A 171 -8.62 4.31 1.86
C GLY A 171 -10.11 4.04 1.93
N GLY A 172 -10.80 4.80 2.79
CA GLY A 172 -12.25 4.85 2.84
C GLY A 172 -12.85 5.44 1.57
N CYS A 173 -14.10 5.09 1.30
CA CYS A 173 -14.85 5.66 0.19
C CYS A 173 -15.32 7.08 0.54
N VAL A 174 -15.31 7.97 -0.45
CA VAL A 174 -15.70 9.38 -0.32
C VAL A 174 -16.64 9.77 -1.46
N ASP A 175 -17.71 10.48 -1.13
CA ASP A 175 -18.67 11.01 -2.11
C ASP A 175 -18.29 12.43 -2.55
N ASP A 176 -17.60 13.18 -1.69
CA ASP A 176 -17.11 14.52 -1.97
C ASP A 176 -15.61 14.49 -2.33
N PRO A 177 -15.20 15.02 -3.49
CA PRO A 177 -13.79 15.12 -3.88
C PRO A 177 -12.90 15.85 -2.85
N ARG A 178 -13.47 16.74 -2.03
CA ARG A 178 -12.74 17.44 -0.95
C ARG A 178 -12.31 16.51 0.19
N GLU A 179 -12.88 15.31 0.27
CA GLU A 179 -12.51 14.28 1.25
C GLU A 179 -11.46 13.30 0.72
N LEU A 180 -11.06 13.40 -0.56
CA LEU A 180 -9.96 12.61 -1.12
C LEU A 180 -8.64 12.71 -0.34
N PRO A 181 -8.28 13.86 0.29
CA PRO A 181 -7.14 13.91 1.21
C PRO A 181 -7.26 12.92 2.37
N ARG A 182 -8.46 12.75 2.95
CA ARG A 182 -8.69 11.75 4.00
C ARG A 182 -8.44 10.36 3.45
N SER A 183 -9.08 10.00 2.32
CA SER A 183 -8.93 8.69 1.69
C SER A 183 -7.47 8.39 1.33
N TYR A 184 -6.69 9.38 0.88
CA TYR A 184 -5.26 9.24 0.61
C TYR A 184 -4.45 8.95 1.88
N VAL A 185 -4.67 9.70 2.97
CA VAL A 185 -4.01 9.45 4.26
C VAL A 185 -4.34 8.06 4.79
N GLU A 186 -5.59 7.64 4.65
CA GLU A 186 -6.06 6.31 5.02
C GLU A 186 -5.40 5.20 4.20
N ALA A 187 -5.28 5.38 2.88
CA ALA A 187 -4.60 4.43 2.00
C ALA A 187 -3.11 4.31 2.33
N SER A 188 -2.43 5.43 2.59
CA SER A 188 -1.02 5.43 3.01
C SER A 188 -0.85 4.71 4.33
N ARG A 189 -1.71 5.02 5.32
CA ARG A 189 -1.72 4.32 6.60
C ARG A 189 -2.00 2.85 6.44
N ALA A 190 -2.87 2.45 5.51
CA ALA A 190 -3.13 1.03 5.27
C ALA A 190 -1.88 0.28 4.80
N VAL A 191 -1.10 0.90 3.90
CA VAL A 191 0.21 0.36 3.51
C VAL A 191 1.16 0.30 4.71
N ASP A 192 1.30 1.38 5.46
CA ASP A 192 2.28 1.49 6.55
C ASP A 192 1.93 0.54 7.71
N VAL A 193 0.67 0.52 8.14
CA VAL A 193 0.15 -0.38 9.19
C VAL A 193 0.26 -1.83 8.73
N GLY A 194 -0.12 -2.15 7.49
CA GLY A 194 -0.02 -3.50 6.95
C GLY A 194 1.43 -3.98 6.95
N ARG A 195 2.36 -3.13 6.47
CA ARG A 195 3.80 -3.40 6.49
C ARG A 195 4.31 -3.66 7.89
N TRP A 196 3.86 -2.82 8.82
CA TRP A 196 4.25 -2.88 10.22
C TRP A 196 3.72 -4.13 10.92
N ALA A 197 2.47 -4.56 10.65
CA ALA A 197 1.84 -5.68 11.34
C ALA A 197 2.08 -7.07 10.69
N LYS A 198 2.25 -7.12 9.36
CA LYS A 198 2.31 -8.38 8.58
C LYS A 198 3.56 -8.49 7.70
N GLY A 199 4.42 -7.49 7.70
CA GLY A 199 5.60 -7.43 6.82
C GLY A 199 5.26 -6.93 5.41
N ARG A 200 6.18 -7.13 4.46
CA ARG A 200 6.04 -6.68 3.07
C ARG A 200 4.98 -7.49 2.31
N HIS A 201 4.65 -7.07 1.09
CA HIS A 201 3.69 -7.78 0.22
C HIS A 201 2.24 -7.79 0.74
N VAL A 202 1.80 -6.72 1.40
CA VAL A 202 0.47 -6.68 2.02
C VAL A 202 -0.58 -6.05 1.11
N THR A 203 -1.84 -6.42 1.30
CA THR A 203 -2.99 -5.77 0.68
C THR A 203 -3.98 -5.43 1.78
N GLU A 204 -4.11 -4.15 2.13
CA GLU A 204 -4.95 -3.70 3.25
C GLU A 204 -5.99 -2.66 2.81
N VAL A 205 -7.18 -2.77 3.38
CA VAL A 205 -8.22 -1.73 3.30
C VAL A 205 -8.32 -1.07 4.67
N PHE A 206 -8.27 0.25 4.71
CA PHE A 206 -8.18 1.00 5.97
C PHE A 206 -9.33 0.70 6.95
N ASP A 207 -10.55 0.52 6.44
CA ASP A 207 -11.75 0.22 7.25
C ASP A 207 -11.68 -1.15 7.95
N GLU A 208 -10.83 -2.05 7.47
CA GLU A 208 -10.68 -3.41 7.98
C GLU A 208 -9.50 -3.51 8.98
N LEU A 209 -8.75 -2.43 9.15
CA LEU A 209 -7.74 -2.31 10.20
C LEU A 209 -8.42 -2.02 11.53
N GLY A 210 -8.18 -2.89 12.52
CA GLY A 210 -8.74 -2.78 13.85
C GLY A 210 -7.77 -2.07 14.78
N LEU A 211 -7.27 -2.82 15.77
CA LEU A 211 -6.32 -2.33 16.77
C LEU A 211 -5.02 -1.84 16.12
N GLU A 212 -4.62 -2.44 14.99
CA GLU A 212 -3.38 -2.14 14.27
C GLU A 212 -3.29 -0.66 13.89
N ARG A 213 -4.42 -0.04 13.56
CA ARG A 213 -4.49 1.40 13.22
C ARG A 213 -4.11 2.29 14.41
N LEU A 214 -4.56 1.93 15.61
CA LEU A 214 -4.25 2.68 16.83
C LEU A 214 -2.79 2.49 17.21
N LEU A 215 -2.29 1.26 17.11
CA LEU A 215 -0.92 0.95 17.49
C LEU A 215 0.09 1.57 16.53
N ALA A 216 -0.14 1.55 15.21
CA ALA A 216 0.78 2.18 14.25
C ALA A 216 0.85 3.71 14.38
N SER A 217 -0.14 4.34 15.02
CA SER A 217 -0.12 5.78 15.32
C SER A 217 0.69 6.09 16.59
N THR A 218 1.14 5.06 17.31
CA THR A 218 1.90 5.17 18.55
C THR A 218 3.39 5.00 18.25
N PRO A 219 4.29 5.87 18.78
CA PRO A 219 5.73 5.70 18.62
C PRO A 219 6.22 4.32 19.06
N ALA A 220 7.20 3.76 18.35
CA ALA A 220 7.74 2.43 18.63
C ALA A 220 8.29 2.31 20.07
N ASP A 221 8.93 3.36 20.58
CA ASP A 221 9.45 3.40 21.96
C ASP A 221 8.33 3.37 23.01
N ASP A 222 7.16 3.94 22.71
CA ASP A 222 6.01 3.92 23.62
C ASP A 222 5.36 2.53 23.64
N LEU A 223 5.24 1.89 22.47
CA LEU A 223 4.81 0.49 22.37
C LEU A 223 5.80 -0.43 23.12
N ALA A 224 7.09 -0.12 23.01
CA ALA A 224 8.13 -0.85 23.69
C ALA A 224 8.06 -0.73 25.21
N GLY A 225 7.89 0.50 25.70
CA GLY A 225 7.65 0.79 27.10
C GLY A 225 6.42 0.06 27.61
N PHE A 226 5.33 0.07 26.84
CA PHE A 226 4.08 -0.60 27.20
C PHE A 226 4.25 -2.13 27.34
N VAL A 227 4.88 -2.79 26.37
CA VAL A 227 5.15 -4.24 26.44
C VAL A 227 6.04 -4.56 27.63
N GLN A 228 7.11 -3.80 27.83
CA GLN A 228 8.05 -4.02 28.93
C GLN A 228 7.38 -3.84 30.30
N GLN A 229 6.52 -2.83 30.46
CA GLN A 229 5.77 -2.58 31.69
C GLN A 229 4.69 -3.65 31.95
N THR A 230 4.12 -4.20 30.89
CA THR A 230 2.98 -5.12 31.00
C THR A 230 3.40 -6.57 31.17
N ILE A 231 4.32 -7.06 30.35
CA ILE A 231 4.75 -8.47 30.35
C ILE A 231 6.27 -8.66 30.52
N GLY A 232 7.07 -7.59 30.58
CA GLY A 232 8.54 -7.69 30.63
C GLY A 232 9.06 -8.50 31.82
N ALA A 233 8.41 -8.43 32.98
CA ALA A 233 8.76 -9.26 34.15
C ALA A 233 8.52 -10.75 33.90
N LEU A 234 7.53 -11.10 33.08
CA LEU A 234 7.24 -12.48 32.70
C LEU A 234 8.25 -12.99 31.67
N VAL A 235 8.63 -12.15 30.70
CA VAL A 235 9.68 -12.44 29.71
C VAL A 235 11.02 -12.73 30.42
N GLU A 236 11.41 -11.89 31.38
CA GLU A 236 12.64 -12.09 32.14
C GLU A 236 12.59 -13.37 32.98
N TYR A 237 11.42 -13.68 33.57
CA TYR A 237 11.23 -14.92 34.31
C TYR A 237 11.43 -16.15 33.40
N ASP A 238 10.83 -16.15 32.21
CA ASP A 238 10.98 -17.23 31.23
C ASP A 238 12.44 -17.42 30.81
N HIS A 239 13.18 -16.34 30.62
CA HIS A 239 14.61 -16.39 30.29
C HIS A 239 15.45 -17.01 31.43
N LEU A 240 15.25 -16.56 32.68
CA LEU A 240 16.00 -17.05 33.84
C LEU A 240 15.70 -18.52 34.18
N HIS A 241 14.46 -18.96 33.98
CA HIS A 241 13.99 -20.27 34.41
C HIS A 241 13.80 -21.27 33.27
N ARG A 242 14.03 -20.85 32.02
CA ARG A 242 13.75 -21.63 30.80
C ARG A 242 12.32 -22.18 30.80
N SER A 243 11.35 -21.30 31.04
CA SER A 243 9.92 -21.61 31.03
C SER A 243 9.20 -20.97 29.85
N ASP A 244 7.94 -21.36 29.66
CA ASP A 244 7.07 -20.88 28.57
C ASP A 244 5.82 -20.17 29.10
N LEU A 245 5.96 -19.33 30.13
CA LEU A 245 4.83 -18.65 30.77
C LEU A 245 4.21 -17.57 29.87
N VAL A 246 5.00 -16.85 29.07
CA VAL A 246 4.49 -15.88 28.08
C VAL A 246 3.61 -16.58 27.04
N ALA A 247 4.07 -17.74 26.52
CA ALA A 247 3.26 -18.56 25.61
C ALA A 247 2.00 -19.11 26.30
N THR A 248 2.13 -19.55 27.55
CA THR A 248 1.00 -20.03 28.36
C THR A 248 -0.05 -18.93 28.57
N LEU A 249 0.38 -17.70 28.85
CA LEU A 249 -0.50 -16.53 28.98
C LEU A 249 -1.24 -16.26 27.66
N GLY A 250 -0.53 -16.24 26.53
CA GLY A 250 -1.15 -16.03 25.23
C GLY A 250 -2.27 -17.04 24.92
N VAL A 251 -2.03 -18.32 25.18
CA VAL A 251 -3.04 -19.38 24.97
C VAL A 251 -4.22 -19.26 25.94
N TRP A 252 -3.97 -18.86 27.19
CA TRP A 252 -5.05 -18.58 28.13
C TRP A 252 -5.91 -17.39 27.67
N LEU A 253 -5.30 -16.32 27.17
CA LEU A 253 -6.00 -15.14 26.67
C LEU A 253 -6.87 -15.45 25.44
N GLU A 254 -6.40 -16.31 24.53
CA GLU A 254 -7.16 -16.73 23.36
C GLU A 254 -8.39 -17.59 23.70
N THR A 255 -8.24 -18.49 24.69
CA THR A 255 -9.29 -19.48 25.02
C THR A 255 -10.23 -19.03 26.13
N ARG A 256 -9.73 -18.19 27.05
CA ARG A 256 -10.37 -17.85 28.34
C ARG A 256 -10.85 -19.05 29.15
N ASN A 257 -10.29 -20.23 28.88
CA ASN A 257 -10.72 -21.49 29.46
C ASN A 257 -9.50 -22.37 29.75
N MET A 258 -9.19 -22.58 31.03
CA MET A 258 -8.02 -23.36 31.45
C MET A 258 -8.04 -24.80 30.95
N ALA A 259 -9.22 -25.43 30.85
CA ALA A 259 -9.33 -26.81 30.38
C ALA A 259 -9.05 -26.92 28.88
N GLU A 260 -9.46 -25.91 28.10
CA GLU A 260 -9.14 -25.82 26.67
C GLU A 260 -7.67 -25.45 26.46
N ALA A 261 -7.20 -24.40 27.13
CA ALA A 261 -5.82 -23.96 27.09
C ALA A 261 -4.83 -25.10 27.42
N SER A 262 -5.10 -25.87 28.47
CA SER A 262 -4.27 -27.02 28.86
C SER A 262 -4.12 -28.07 27.75
N ARG A 263 -5.18 -28.28 26.94
CA ARG A 263 -5.12 -29.19 25.78
C ARG A 263 -4.29 -28.59 24.65
N VAL A 264 -4.41 -27.28 24.39
CA VAL A 264 -3.66 -26.58 23.34
C VAL A 264 -2.15 -26.63 23.60
N VAL A 265 -1.72 -26.39 24.84
CA VAL A 265 -0.29 -26.51 25.22
C VAL A 265 0.13 -27.92 25.65
N HIS A 266 -0.74 -28.92 25.50
CA HIS A 266 -0.47 -30.33 25.81
C HIS A 266 0.06 -30.60 27.23
N VAL A 267 -0.46 -29.88 28.24
CA VAL A 267 -0.13 -30.09 29.65
C VAL A 267 -1.36 -30.51 30.45
N HIS A 268 -1.14 -31.19 31.57
CA HIS A 268 -2.23 -31.52 32.49
C HIS A 268 -2.85 -30.24 33.07
N TYR A 269 -4.17 -30.24 33.33
CA TYR A 269 -4.92 -29.10 33.87
C TYR A 269 -4.24 -28.48 35.11
N ASN A 270 -3.84 -29.30 36.09
CA ASN A 270 -3.17 -28.81 37.31
C ASN A 270 -1.82 -28.12 37.01
N THR A 271 -1.09 -28.60 36.01
CA THR A 271 0.17 -27.96 35.58
C THR A 271 -0.13 -26.60 34.94
N PHE A 272 -1.17 -26.51 34.11
CA PHE A 272 -1.62 -25.25 33.53
C PHE A 272 -2.04 -24.26 34.62
N LYS A 273 -2.84 -24.71 35.58
CA LYS A 273 -3.25 -23.91 36.73
C LYS A 273 -2.05 -23.36 37.49
N ASN A 274 -1.07 -24.21 37.81
CA ASN A 274 0.15 -23.77 38.51
C ASN A 274 0.94 -22.72 37.71
N ARG A 275 0.97 -22.85 36.37
CA ARG A 275 1.59 -21.84 35.50
C ARG A 275 0.80 -20.53 35.52
N LEU A 276 -0.53 -20.58 35.49
CA LEU A 276 -1.39 -19.40 35.56
C LEU A 276 -1.28 -18.69 36.91
N ASP A 277 -1.31 -19.44 38.02
CA ASP A 277 -1.10 -18.92 39.38
C ASP A 277 0.28 -18.24 39.48
N ARG A 278 1.32 -18.83 38.83
CA ARG A 278 2.65 -18.21 38.76
C ARG A 278 2.63 -16.92 37.94
N ILE A 279 1.96 -16.89 36.79
CA ILE A 279 1.81 -15.69 35.96
C ILE A 279 1.16 -14.56 36.78
N GLU A 280 0.05 -14.85 37.48
CA GLU A 280 -0.63 -13.84 38.31
C GLU A 280 0.22 -13.36 39.49
N SER A 281 1.08 -14.23 40.04
CA SER A 281 2.04 -13.81 41.08
C SER A 281 3.10 -12.83 40.58
N ILE A 282 3.39 -12.81 39.28
CA ILE A 282 4.40 -11.95 38.65
C ILE A 282 3.76 -10.66 38.12
N LEU A 283 2.63 -10.78 37.42
CA LEU A 283 2.01 -9.67 36.68
C LEU A 283 0.86 -8.99 37.41
N GLY A 284 0.37 -9.57 38.51
CA GLY A 284 -0.85 -9.17 39.20
C GLY A 284 -2.07 -9.97 38.75
N PRO A 285 -3.26 -9.69 39.30
CA PRO A 285 -4.47 -10.44 38.97
C PRO A 285 -4.85 -10.21 37.51
N ILE A 286 -4.88 -11.26 36.71
CA ILE A 286 -5.28 -11.17 35.29
C ILE A 286 -6.67 -11.77 35.15
N VAL A 287 -6.94 -12.93 35.75
CA VAL A 287 -8.22 -13.65 35.63
C VAL A 287 -9.40 -12.84 36.17
N THR A 288 -9.16 -12.03 37.19
CA THR A 288 -10.19 -11.27 37.91
C THR A 288 -10.23 -9.79 37.57
N ASP A 289 -9.25 -9.28 36.82
CA ASP A 289 -9.17 -7.88 36.40
C ASP A 289 -9.26 -7.76 34.85
N PRO A 290 -10.42 -7.32 34.33
CA PRO A 290 -10.62 -7.14 32.89
C PRO A 290 -9.68 -6.11 32.26
N ALA A 291 -9.27 -5.06 32.99
CA ALA A 291 -8.38 -4.05 32.45
C ALA A 291 -6.97 -4.63 32.27
N ARG A 292 -6.46 -5.31 33.30
CA ARG A 292 -5.15 -5.98 33.25
C ARG A 292 -5.09 -7.07 32.19
N THR A 293 -6.18 -7.82 32.06
CA THR A 293 -6.37 -8.76 30.96
C THR A 293 -6.16 -8.09 29.61
N LEU A 294 -6.87 -6.99 29.33
CA LEU A 294 -6.80 -6.31 28.04
C LEU A 294 -5.39 -5.77 27.78
N GLU A 295 -4.74 -5.20 28.79
CA GLU A 295 -3.34 -4.78 28.69
C GLU A 295 -2.44 -5.93 28.26
N CYS A 296 -2.58 -7.11 28.89
CA CYS A 296 -1.82 -8.30 28.52
C CYS A 296 -2.14 -8.81 27.11
N GLU A 297 -3.40 -8.75 26.65
CA GLU A 297 -3.76 -9.11 25.28
C GLU A 297 -3.07 -8.21 24.26
N VAL A 298 -3.12 -6.90 24.48
CA VAL A 298 -2.48 -5.92 23.62
C VAL A 298 -0.95 -6.12 23.66
N ALA A 299 -0.37 -6.35 24.83
CA ALA A 299 1.07 -6.56 24.96
C ALA A 299 1.55 -7.86 24.27
N ILE A 300 0.81 -8.96 24.39
CA ILE A 300 1.10 -10.22 23.69
C ILE A 300 0.90 -10.07 22.18
N TYR A 301 -0.15 -9.34 21.76
CA TYR A 301 -0.37 -9.02 20.36
C TYR A 301 0.82 -8.23 19.79
N ILE A 302 1.26 -7.19 20.50
CA ILE A 302 2.42 -6.40 20.11
C ILE A 302 3.68 -7.28 20.07
N SER A 303 3.92 -8.09 21.10
CA SER A 303 5.15 -8.87 21.19
C SER A 303 5.33 -9.93 20.10
N ARG A 304 4.22 -10.38 19.50
CA ARG A 304 4.22 -11.38 18.43
C ARG A 304 4.35 -10.79 17.02
N HIS A 305 3.93 -9.54 16.85
CA HIS A 305 3.84 -8.90 15.53
C HIS A 305 4.86 -7.78 15.34
N TYR A 306 5.59 -7.37 16.39
CA TYR A 306 6.60 -6.30 16.31
C TYR A 306 7.95 -6.73 16.89
N ASP A 307 9.00 -6.42 16.14
CA ASP A 307 10.39 -6.51 16.59
C ASP A 307 10.67 -5.41 17.64
N GLY A 308 11.25 -5.78 18.78
CA GLY A 308 11.56 -4.86 19.86
C GLY A 308 12.40 -5.51 20.96
N PRO A 309 12.87 -4.78 21.99
CA PRO A 309 13.75 -5.32 23.03
C PRO A 309 13.21 -6.54 23.81
N TRP A 310 11.93 -6.91 23.63
CA TRP A 310 11.31 -8.13 24.17
C TRP A 310 11.37 -9.34 23.22
N THR A 311 11.72 -9.15 21.93
CA THR A 311 11.99 -10.29 21.05
C THR A 311 13.25 -10.97 21.58
N THR A 312 13.08 -12.17 22.14
CA THR A 312 14.19 -13.06 22.44
C THR A 312 15.07 -13.16 21.19
N PRO A 313 16.40 -12.98 21.29
CA PRO A 313 17.27 -13.28 20.17
C PRO A 313 17.03 -14.74 19.78
N ASP A 314 16.73 -14.94 18.50
CA ASP A 314 16.39 -16.21 17.87
C ASP A 314 16.91 -17.45 18.61
N THR A 315 15.97 -18.28 19.09
CA THR A 315 16.17 -19.72 19.00
C THR A 315 16.27 -20.09 17.52
N VAL A 316 17.50 -20.05 17.01
CA VAL A 316 17.98 -20.78 15.83
C VAL A 316 17.83 -22.28 16.06
#